data_AF-I3ZZN2-F1
#
_entry.id   AF-I3ZZN2-F1
#
_cell.length_a   1.000
_cell.length_b   1.000
_cell.length_c   1.000
_cell.angle_alpha   90.00
_cell.angle_beta   90.00
_cell.angle_gamma   90.00
#
_symmetry.space_group_name_H-M   'P 1'
#
loop_
_entity.id
_entity.type
_entity.pdbx_description
1 polymer ?
#
loop_
_entity_poly.entity_id
_entity_poly.type
_entity_poly.pdbx_seq_one_letter_code
_entity_poly.pdbx_strand_id
1 'polypeptide(L)'
;MEFVIFLVILIISTFLLYKKRKKSYPYAVNQDEKHAFKNGQKLHLKHNSLSLPSDVQEHTLFLKIKVKSSLLGFLKQPYIEISAEGKSLKQYIEHGAKGDRYLNISNFNSVKEITLKPKRMQICSDEVELFQFKNPELKDKKILIVAPHPDDAEIAAYGLYSQFAKDVFVLTFSAGERGKFKYRELYTDVQEQHLKKGEIRTWNALTVPLMAGVPTENVLMLGYFNEMLDDMYREPEKNFGSDKLNTDDVEIFRKFNFSSLGKKLAGEANWNDMIQNLKMILTEFQPDVIITPHPFIDSHEDHQYATISIIQALKELNLHDGKLLLYTNHYTEKEFYPLGKIGAIMPLPFKSEANIYCSSVFSFPVSEKEQKDKILAFDAMNDLRPNTEYRFAHRLFADGFTRGREKLLSIEKDYFNRYIRSNELFFVVDFDEMYQPEKYKALIEGLS
;
A
#
# COMPACT_ATOMS: atom_id res chain seq x y z
N MET A 1 41.84 16.60 -25.85
CA MET A 1 40.99 15.57 -26.49
C MET A 1 40.30 14.70 -25.44
N GLU A 2 41.03 14.09 -24.51
CA GLU A 2 40.47 13.25 -23.42
C GLU A 2 39.45 13.97 -22.53
N PHE A 3 39.72 15.22 -22.14
CA PHE A 3 38.76 16.04 -21.36
C PHE A 3 37.44 16.29 -22.11
N VAL A 4 37.52 16.54 -23.42
CA VAL A 4 36.33 16.76 -24.26
C VAL A 4 35.53 15.48 -24.39
N ILE A 5 36.20 14.33 -24.60
CA ILE A 5 35.57 13.02 -24.65
C ILE A 5 34.88 12.71 -23.32
N PHE A 6 35.55 12.94 -22.19
CA PHE A 6 34.97 12.76 -20.86
C PHE A 6 33.72 13.63 -20.66
N LEU A 7 33.77 14.91 -21.05
CA LEU A 7 32.64 15.83 -20.93
C LEU A 7 31.45 15.36 -21.79
N VAL A 8 31.70 14.92 -23.03
CA VAL A 8 30.67 14.38 -23.92
C VAL A 8 30.02 13.12 -23.31
N ILE A 9 30.82 12.18 -22.80
CA ILE A 9 30.32 10.97 -22.13
C ILE A 9 29.47 11.34 -20.91
N LEU A 10 29.91 12.31 -20.10
CA LEU A 10 29.17 12.78 -18.93
C LEU A 10 27.81 13.39 -19.31
N ILE A 11 27.79 14.22 -20.37
CA ILE A 11 26.56 14.83 -20.88
C ILE A 11 25.58 13.75 -21.38
N ILE A 12 26.05 12.82 -22.21
CA ILE A 12 25.23 11.72 -22.73
C ILE A 12 24.70 10.86 -21.57
N SER A 13 25.55 10.49 -20.62
CA SER A 13 25.16 9.68 -19.47
C SER A 13 24.11 10.39 -18.61
N THR A 14 24.29 11.69 -18.38
CA THR A 14 23.33 12.52 -17.63
C THR A 14 21.99 12.63 -18.36
N PHE A 15 22.02 12.80 -19.68
CA PHE A 15 20.82 12.85 -20.51
C PHE A 15 20.05 11.52 -20.52
N LEU A 16 20.76 10.39 -20.64
CA LEU A 16 20.17 9.05 -20.57
C LEU A 16 19.53 8.79 -19.20
N LEU A 17 20.21 9.18 -18.11
CA LEU A 17 19.68 9.11 -16.75
C LEU A 17 18.39 9.93 -16.60
N TYR A 18 18.39 11.17 -17.09
CA TYR A 18 17.21 12.03 -17.09
C TYR A 18 16.04 11.38 -17.84
N LYS A 19 16.27 10.89 -19.07
CA LYS A 19 15.24 10.24 -19.87
C LYS A 19 14.67 9.00 -19.17
N LYS A 20 15.53 8.22 -18.50
CA LYS A 20 15.11 7.03 -17.76
C LYS A 20 14.25 7.38 -16.55
N ARG A 21 14.65 8.37 -15.74
CA ARG A 21 13.87 8.82 -14.58
C ARG A 21 12.54 9.44 -14.95
N LYS A 22 12.48 10.18 -16.06
CA LYS A 22 11.21 10.72 -16.57
C LYS A 22 10.23 9.59 -16.93
N LYS A 23 10.73 8.47 -17.45
CA LYS A 23 9.91 7.28 -17.78
C LYS A 23 9.46 6.48 -16.55
N SER A 24 9.97 6.77 -15.35
CA SER A 24 9.56 6.10 -14.12
C SER A 24 8.17 6.50 -13.62
N TYR A 25 7.61 7.59 -14.16
CA TYR A 25 6.27 8.07 -13.78
C TYR A 25 5.30 7.80 -14.94
N PRO A 26 4.16 7.14 -14.69
CA PRO A 26 3.15 6.92 -15.73
C PRO A 26 2.35 8.18 -16.08
N TYR A 27 2.57 9.29 -15.37
CA TYR A 27 1.90 10.58 -15.54
C TYR A 27 2.88 11.72 -15.80
N ALA A 28 2.31 12.85 -16.22
CA ALA A 28 3.05 14.07 -16.47
C ALA A 28 3.35 14.81 -15.15
N VAL A 29 4.58 14.68 -14.64
CA VAL A 29 5.04 15.28 -13.37
C VAL A 29 4.97 16.81 -13.32
N ASN A 30 4.71 17.47 -14.43
CA ASN A 30 4.52 18.93 -14.53
C ASN A 30 3.05 19.37 -14.44
N GLN A 31 2.13 18.44 -14.22
CA GLN A 31 0.73 18.72 -13.92
C GLN A 31 0.53 18.92 -12.41
N ASP A 32 -0.55 19.62 -12.09
CA ASP A 32 -1.01 19.79 -10.72
C ASP A 32 -1.62 18.48 -10.22
N GLU A 33 -1.21 18.05 -9.03
CA GLU A 33 -1.88 16.97 -8.30
C GLU A 33 -3.26 17.45 -7.84
N LYS A 34 -4.29 16.61 -8.01
CA LYS A 34 -5.67 16.93 -7.66
C LYS A 34 -6.30 15.82 -6.85
N HIS A 35 -7.02 16.23 -5.79
CA HIS A 35 -7.86 15.39 -4.96
C HIS A 35 -9.19 16.11 -4.73
N ALA A 36 -10.27 15.38 -4.51
CA ALA A 36 -11.62 15.94 -4.31
C ALA A 36 -11.83 16.49 -2.88
N PHE A 37 -10.77 17.02 -2.27
CA PHE A 37 -10.82 17.56 -0.91
C PHE A 37 -11.57 18.89 -0.90
N LYS A 38 -12.40 19.07 0.13
CA LYS A 38 -13.23 20.27 0.33
C LYS A 38 -12.69 21.06 1.52
N ASN A 39 -13.06 22.34 1.60
CA ASN A 39 -12.84 23.21 2.77
C ASN A 39 -11.37 23.42 3.15
N GLY A 40 -10.48 23.61 2.17
CA GLY A 40 -9.09 23.95 2.45
C GLY A 40 -8.94 25.34 3.08
N GLN A 41 -8.22 25.41 4.20
CA GLN A 41 -7.94 26.66 4.90
C GLN A 41 -6.67 27.30 4.32
N LYS A 42 -6.78 28.54 3.84
CA LYS A 42 -5.62 29.30 3.38
C LYS A 42 -4.73 29.70 4.56
N LEU A 43 -3.44 29.41 4.44
CA LEU A 43 -2.39 29.81 5.37
C LEU A 43 -1.23 30.46 4.60
N HIS A 44 -0.33 31.13 5.34
CA HIS A 44 0.85 31.76 4.75
C HIS A 44 2.14 31.23 5.38
N LEU A 45 3.08 30.84 4.52
CA LEU A 45 4.45 30.54 4.91
C LEU A 45 5.22 31.83 5.20
N LYS A 46 5.92 31.87 6.32
CA LYS A 46 6.87 32.93 6.67
C LYS A 46 8.27 32.33 6.73
N HIS A 47 9.13 32.66 5.77
CA HIS A 47 10.47 32.08 5.66
C HIS A 47 10.47 30.54 5.66
N ASN A 48 9.51 29.94 4.94
CA ASN A 48 9.21 28.50 4.92
C ASN A 48 8.79 27.90 6.29
N SER A 49 8.42 28.71 7.27
CA SER A 49 7.80 28.25 8.51
C SER A 49 6.28 28.46 8.45
N LEU A 50 5.53 27.53 9.01
CA LEU A 50 4.06 27.54 9.01
C LEU A 50 3.56 27.35 10.43
N SER A 51 2.81 28.33 10.93
CA SER A 51 2.03 28.16 12.17
C SER A 51 0.79 27.34 11.88
N LEU A 52 0.58 26.27 12.63
CA LEU A 52 -0.59 25.41 12.54
C LEU A 52 -1.72 25.97 13.43
N PRO A 53 -3.00 25.82 13.03
CA PRO A 53 -4.13 26.10 13.91
C PRO A 53 -4.09 25.27 15.19
N SER A 54 -4.71 25.75 16.28
CA SER A 54 -4.66 25.10 17.60
C SER A 54 -5.51 23.82 17.70
N ASP A 55 -6.46 23.64 16.79
CA ASP A 55 -7.48 22.59 16.78
C ASP A 55 -7.16 21.42 15.84
N VAL A 56 -5.90 21.32 15.38
CA VAL A 56 -5.46 20.28 14.45
C VAL A 56 -5.10 18.94 15.11
N GLN A 57 -5.14 18.86 16.44
CA GLN A 57 -4.87 17.62 17.16
C GLN A 57 -5.89 16.55 16.75
N GLU A 58 -5.46 15.28 16.68
CA GLU A 58 -6.30 14.16 16.23
C GLU A 58 -6.83 14.27 14.79
N HIS A 59 -6.24 15.15 13.97
CA HIS A 59 -6.53 15.25 12.55
C HIS A 59 -5.37 14.73 11.70
N THR A 60 -5.72 14.18 10.54
CA THR A 60 -4.85 13.98 9.40
C THR A 60 -4.78 15.29 8.62
N LEU A 61 -3.56 15.73 8.30
CA LEU A 61 -3.27 17.05 7.79
C LEU A 61 -2.49 16.98 6.48
N PHE A 62 -3.03 17.63 5.45
CA PHE A 62 -2.36 17.80 4.16
C PHE A 62 -2.23 19.26 3.79
N LEU A 63 -1.02 19.67 3.41
CA LEU A 63 -0.73 21.01 2.93
C LEU A 63 -0.55 20.99 1.42
N LYS A 64 -1.46 21.63 0.69
CA LYS A 64 -1.31 21.85 -0.74
C LYS A 64 -0.33 22.99 -0.98
N ILE A 65 0.74 22.68 -1.71
CA ILE A 65 1.84 23.59 -2.01
C ILE A 65 2.17 23.58 -3.50
N LYS A 66 2.61 24.71 -4.04
CA LYS A 66 3.11 24.80 -5.41
C LYS A 66 4.61 24.62 -5.45
N VAL A 67 5.10 23.61 -6.15
CA VAL A 67 6.53 23.28 -6.22
C VAL A 67 7.10 23.43 -7.63
N LYS A 68 8.41 23.64 -7.70
CA LYS A 68 9.19 23.56 -8.95
C LYS A 68 10.56 22.95 -8.67
N SER A 69 10.86 21.85 -9.35
CA SER A 69 12.18 21.21 -9.28
C SER A 69 13.29 22.11 -9.81
N SER A 70 14.45 22.07 -9.17
CA SER A 70 15.67 22.67 -9.73
C SER A 70 16.31 21.76 -10.77
N LEU A 71 17.36 22.22 -11.47
CA LEU A 71 18.12 21.38 -12.41
C LEU A 71 18.62 20.08 -11.75
N LEU A 72 19.05 20.15 -10.49
CA LEU A 72 19.48 18.98 -9.74
C LEU A 72 18.31 18.05 -9.36
N GLY A 73 17.09 18.57 -9.23
CA GLY A 73 15.87 17.79 -8.97
C GLY A 73 15.51 16.82 -10.10
N PHE A 74 15.90 17.13 -11.34
CA PHE A 74 15.79 16.20 -12.47
C PHE A 74 16.75 15.02 -12.38
N LEU A 75 17.87 15.15 -11.63
CA LEU A 75 18.90 14.13 -11.50
C LEU A 75 18.97 13.47 -10.12
N LYS A 76 18.42 14.07 -9.08
CA LYS A 76 18.39 13.50 -7.73
C LYS A 76 17.04 13.80 -7.13
N GLN A 77 16.37 12.77 -6.61
CA GLN A 77 14.95 12.86 -6.25
C GLN A 77 14.71 14.02 -5.29
N PRO A 78 13.89 15.01 -5.64
CA PRO A 78 13.67 16.16 -4.79
C PRO A 78 12.78 15.76 -3.61
N TYR A 79 12.90 16.48 -2.49
CA TYR A 79 12.09 16.24 -1.30
C TYR A 79 11.92 17.53 -0.49
N ILE A 80 10.94 17.52 0.40
CA ILE A 80 10.76 18.54 1.43
C ILE A 80 11.01 17.87 2.78
N GLU A 81 11.91 18.46 3.55
CA GLU A 81 12.11 18.07 4.95
C GLU A 81 11.20 18.93 5.82
N ILE A 82 10.35 18.28 6.60
CA ILE A 82 9.45 18.91 7.57
C ILE A 82 10.03 18.66 8.94
N SER A 83 10.15 19.71 9.74
CA SER A 83 10.75 19.63 11.07
C SER A 83 10.01 20.47 12.10
N ALA A 84 9.88 19.93 13.30
CA ALA A 84 9.39 20.63 14.48
C ALA A 84 9.85 19.88 15.73
N GLU A 85 10.14 20.60 16.81
CA GLU A 85 10.44 20.04 18.15
C GLU A 85 11.45 18.87 18.15
N GLY A 86 12.51 18.98 17.34
CA GLY A 86 13.57 17.96 17.23
C GLY A 86 13.23 16.75 16.34
N LYS A 87 11.98 16.60 15.89
CA LYS A 87 11.56 15.61 14.89
C LYS A 87 11.78 16.17 13.48
N SER A 88 12.33 15.36 12.57
CA SER A 88 12.49 15.72 11.16
C SER A 88 12.13 14.53 10.26
N LEU A 89 11.20 14.75 9.33
CA LEU A 89 10.73 13.76 8.37
C LEU A 89 10.81 14.29 6.95
N LYS A 90 10.89 13.39 5.97
CA LYS A 90 11.03 13.76 4.55
C LYS A 90 9.87 13.22 3.76
N GLN A 91 9.23 14.07 2.94
CA GLN A 91 8.36 13.62 1.87
C GLN A 91 9.07 13.82 0.53
N TYR A 92 9.24 12.73 -0.21
CA TYR A 92 9.84 12.76 -1.54
C TYR A 92 8.79 13.11 -2.60
N ILE A 93 9.24 13.80 -3.64
CA ILE A 93 8.41 14.24 -4.77
C ILE A 93 9.06 13.72 -6.07
N GLU A 94 8.32 13.74 -7.18
CA GLU A 94 8.80 13.25 -8.48
C GLU A 94 10.02 14.02 -9.00
N HIS A 95 10.87 13.34 -9.76
CA HIS A 95 11.93 14.01 -10.50
C HIS A 95 11.36 15.03 -11.50
N GLY A 96 11.79 16.28 -11.38
CA GLY A 96 11.33 17.33 -12.31
C GLY A 96 9.91 17.81 -12.03
N ALA A 97 9.33 17.48 -10.87
CA ALA A 97 8.01 17.92 -10.47
C ALA A 97 7.82 19.44 -10.59
N LYS A 98 6.66 19.83 -11.10
CA LYS A 98 6.20 21.21 -11.21
C LYS A 98 4.67 21.23 -11.04
N GLY A 99 4.16 22.16 -10.25
CA GLY A 99 2.72 22.31 -10.02
C GLY A 99 2.35 22.07 -8.56
N ASP A 100 1.07 21.87 -8.31
CA ASP A 100 0.55 21.61 -6.97
C ASP A 100 0.90 20.19 -6.51
N ARG A 101 1.23 20.05 -5.22
CA ARG A 101 1.46 18.78 -4.51
C ARG A 101 0.87 18.84 -3.11
N TYR A 102 0.46 17.69 -2.59
CA TYR A 102 -0.05 17.57 -1.22
C TYR A 102 1.02 17.01 -0.29
N LEU A 103 1.47 17.84 0.65
CA LEU A 103 2.44 17.48 1.67
C LEU A 103 1.71 16.93 2.89
N ASN A 104 1.93 15.67 3.24
CA ASN A 104 1.38 15.06 4.45
C ASN A 104 2.19 15.55 5.66
N ILE A 105 1.53 16.32 6.54
CA ILE A 105 2.11 16.87 7.76
C ILE A 105 1.48 16.27 9.02
N SER A 106 0.70 15.19 8.89
CA SER A 106 -0.07 14.56 9.99
C SER A 106 0.81 14.11 11.16
N ASN A 107 2.07 13.77 10.88
CA ASN A 107 3.07 13.42 11.89
C ASN A 107 3.47 14.59 12.84
N PHE A 108 2.95 15.79 12.58
CA PHE A 108 3.23 17.04 13.27
C PHE A 108 1.93 17.72 13.75
N ASN A 109 0.81 16.98 13.84
CA ASN A 109 -0.49 17.52 14.25
C ASN A 109 -0.60 17.89 15.74
N SER A 110 0.45 17.70 16.53
CA SER A 110 0.53 18.10 17.94
C SER A 110 1.41 19.33 18.19
N VAL A 111 2.04 19.89 17.14
CA VAL A 111 2.94 21.04 17.28
C VAL A 111 2.30 22.34 16.78
N LYS A 112 2.78 23.48 17.28
CA LYS A 112 2.26 24.81 16.89
C LYS A 112 2.86 25.35 15.60
N GLU A 113 4.07 24.94 15.27
CA GLU A 113 4.80 25.46 14.11
C GLU A 113 5.66 24.37 13.49
N ILE A 114 5.69 24.32 12.17
CA ILE A 114 6.55 23.44 11.38
C ILE A 114 7.45 24.27 10.48
N THR A 115 8.67 23.80 10.24
CA THR A 115 9.58 24.36 9.23
C THR A 115 9.67 23.44 8.03
N LEU A 116 9.46 23.99 6.83
CA LEU A 116 9.61 23.32 5.54
C LEU A 116 10.97 23.67 4.93
N LYS A 117 11.80 22.67 4.65
CA LYS A 117 13.11 22.85 4.01
C LYS A 117 13.11 22.13 2.66
N PRO A 118 12.80 22.83 1.55
CA PRO A 118 12.84 22.22 0.23
C PRO A 118 14.28 21.87 -0.16
N LYS A 119 14.49 20.68 -0.73
CA LYS A 119 15.79 20.22 -1.22
C LYS A 119 15.68 19.83 -2.68
N ARG A 120 16.49 20.48 -3.54
CA ARG A 120 16.51 20.29 -5.00
C ARG A 120 15.21 20.70 -5.70
N MET A 121 14.44 21.53 -5.03
CA MET A 121 13.23 22.18 -5.52
C MET A 121 13.06 23.50 -4.76
N GLN A 122 12.06 24.28 -5.15
CA GLN A 122 11.59 25.45 -4.43
C GLN A 122 10.08 25.38 -4.25
N ILE A 123 9.58 25.94 -3.15
CA ILE A 123 8.16 26.25 -2.95
C ILE A 123 7.92 27.61 -3.63
N CYS A 124 6.94 27.67 -4.53
CA CYS A 124 6.75 28.80 -5.46
C CYS A 124 5.67 29.78 -5.01
N SER A 125 5.03 29.55 -3.87
CA SER A 125 3.96 30.37 -3.32
C SER A 125 4.06 30.35 -1.80
N ASP A 126 3.96 31.52 -1.18
CA ASP A 126 3.84 31.63 0.28
C ASP A 126 2.41 31.37 0.74
N GLU A 127 1.39 31.59 -0.11
CA GLU A 127 0.02 31.13 0.15
C GLU A 127 -0.06 29.62 -0.10
N VAL A 128 -0.51 28.89 0.91
CA VAL A 128 -0.69 27.43 0.93
C VAL A 128 -2.08 27.11 1.48
N GLU A 129 -2.56 25.89 1.23
CA GLU A 129 -3.90 25.48 1.65
C GLU A 129 -3.81 24.22 2.53
N LEU A 130 -4.32 24.31 3.76
CA LEU A 130 -4.35 23.22 4.73
C LEU A 130 -5.70 22.51 4.67
N PHE A 131 -5.66 21.20 4.46
CA PHE A 131 -6.79 20.29 4.56
C PHE A 131 -6.69 19.49 5.85
N GLN A 132 -7.81 19.38 6.55
CA GLN A 132 -7.90 18.72 7.85
C GLN A 132 -8.97 17.64 7.80
N PHE A 133 -8.63 16.46 8.28
CA PHE A 133 -9.50 15.29 8.28
C PHE A 133 -9.52 14.70 9.68
N LYS A 134 -10.68 14.62 10.32
CA LYS A 134 -10.79 14.01 11.65
C LYS A 134 -10.39 12.54 11.57
N ASN A 135 -9.47 12.10 12.42
CA ASN A 135 -9.04 10.71 12.45
C ASN A 135 -10.19 9.81 12.96
N PRO A 136 -10.33 8.58 12.42
CA PRO A 136 -11.24 7.59 12.98
C PRO A 136 -10.77 7.17 14.39
N GLU A 137 -11.73 6.93 15.29
CA GLU A 137 -11.45 6.33 16.58
C GLU A 137 -11.28 4.81 16.42
N LEU A 138 -10.10 4.30 16.78
CA LEU A 138 -9.75 2.88 16.68
C LEU A 138 -9.66 2.16 18.02
N LYS A 139 -9.66 2.92 19.12
CA LYS A 139 -9.57 2.33 20.46
C LYS A 139 -10.84 1.54 20.75
N ASP A 140 -10.67 0.35 21.31
CA ASP A 140 -11.77 -0.56 21.67
C ASP A 140 -12.67 -0.93 20.46
N LYS A 141 -12.10 -0.89 19.23
CA LYS A 141 -12.76 -1.24 17.97
C LYS A 141 -12.25 -2.56 17.43
N LYS A 142 -13.15 -3.39 16.90
CA LYS A 142 -12.79 -4.61 16.17
C LYS A 142 -12.37 -4.27 14.74
N ILE A 143 -11.16 -4.69 14.36
CA ILE A 143 -10.53 -4.33 13.08
C ILE A 143 -10.34 -5.59 12.25
N LEU A 144 -11.06 -5.71 11.13
CA LEU A 144 -10.83 -6.76 10.14
C LEU A 144 -9.89 -6.24 9.06
N ILE A 145 -8.79 -6.95 8.80
CA ILE A 145 -7.85 -6.65 7.73
C ILE A 145 -8.05 -7.68 6.63
N VAL A 146 -8.37 -7.19 5.44
CA VAL A 146 -8.57 -7.98 4.23
C VAL A 146 -7.28 -7.93 3.41
N ALA A 147 -6.65 -9.08 3.27
CA ALA A 147 -5.41 -9.29 2.52
C ALA A 147 -5.69 -10.22 1.31
N PRO A 148 -5.72 -9.70 0.08
CA PRO A 148 -5.89 -10.52 -1.11
C PRO A 148 -4.81 -11.62 -1.22
N HIS A 149 -3.57 -11.28 -0.90
CA HIS A 149 -2.40 -12.17 -0.92
C HIS A 149 -1.61 -12.15 0.40
N PRO A 150 -0.73 -13.16 0.62
CA PRO A 150 0.15 -13.19 1.78
C PRO A 150 1.27 -12.16 1.69
N ASP A 151 1.19 -11.10 2.48
CA ASP A 151 2.07 -9.92 2.65
C ASP A 151 1.30 -8.60 2.61
N ASP A 152 0.08 -8.58 2.05
CA ASP A 152 -0.68 -7.36 1.86
C ASP A 152 -1.04 -6.65 3.17
N ALA A 153 -1.42 -7.41 4.21
CA ALA A 153 -1.73 -6.86 5.52
C ALA A 153 -0.51 -6.14 6.12
N GLU A 154 0.66 -6.78 6.04
CA GLU A 154 1.91 -6.23 6.55
C GLU A 154 2.30 -4.98 5.76
N ILE A 155 2.21 -5.03 4.43
CA ILE A 155 2.54 -3.91 3.55
C ILE A 155 1.65 -2.71 3.88
N ALA A 156 0.35 -2.91 3.96
CA ALA A 156 -0.64 -1.87 4.14
C ALA A 156 -0.68 -1.28 5.55
N ALA A 157 -0.69 -2.14 6.58
CA ALA A 157 -1.24 -1.77 7.89
C ALA A 157 -0.50 -2.34 9.11
N TYR A 158 0.72 -2.89 8.98
CA TYR A 158 1.47 -3.45 10.12
C TYR A 158 1.60 -2.51 11.31
N GLY A 159 1.93 -1.23 11.07
CA GLY A 159 2.09 -0.24 12.12
C GLY A 159 0.80 -0.06 12.91
N LEU A 160 -0.32 0.11 12.20
CA LEU A 160 -1.64 0.20 12.80
C LEU A 160 -2.00 -1.08 13.56
N TYR A 161 -1.95 -2.23 12.90
CA TYR A 161 -2.49 -3.45 13.50
C TYR A 161 -1.63 -3.96 14.64
N SER A 162 -0.33 -3.70 14.66
CA SER A 162 0.53 -4.03 15.80
C SER A 162 0.20 -3.25 17.07
N GLN A 163 -0.36 -2.04 16.96
CA GLN A 163 -0.85 -1.27 18.12
C GLN A 163 -2.18 -1.80 18.67
N PHE A 164 -3.02 -2.40 17.82
CA PHE A 164 -4.36 -2.90 18.17
C PHE A 164 -4.47 -4.42 18.09
N ALA A 165 -3.37 -5.15 18.21
CA ALA A 165 -3.27 -6.54 17.78
C ALA A 165 -4.32 -7.49 18.39
N LYS A 166 -4.78 -7.24 19.62
CA LYS A 166 -5.81 -8.04 20.30
C LYS A 166 -7.20 -7.94 19.67
N ASP A 167 -7.50 -6.80 19.05
CA ASP A 167 -8.80 -6.50 18.45
C ASP A 167 -8.77 -6.65 16.92
N VAL A 168 -7.64 -7.11 16.37
CA VAL A 168 -7.43 -7.31 14.94
C VAL A 168 -7.75 -8.75 14.54
N PHE A 169 -8.39 -8.89 13.37
CA PHE A 169 -8.54 -10.14 12.63
C PHE A 169 -7.92 -9.99 11.23
N VAL A 170 -7.01 -10.87 10.84
CA VAL A 170 -6.39 -10.87 9.50
C VAL A 170 -6.99 -11.98 8.66
N LEU A 171 -7.64 -11.59 7.56
CA LEU A 171 -8.29 -12.47 6.61
C LEU A 171 -7.54 -12.44 5.28
N THR A 172 -6.94 -13.57 4.90
CA THR A 172 -6.21 -13.73 3.64
C THR A 172 -7.05 -14.52 2.62
N PHE A 173 -7.20 -14.00 1.41
CA PHE A 173 -8.08 -14.63 0.40
C PHE A 173 -7.40 -15.80 -0.30
N SER A 174 -6.19 -15.58 -0.83
CA SER A 174 -5.47 -16.59 -1.61
C SER A 174 -4.07 -16.86 -1.08
N ALA A 175 -3.48 -17.98 -1.51
CA ALA A 175 -2.11 -18.35 -1.13
C ALA A 175 -1.02 -17.64 -1.96
N GLY A 176 -1.40 -16.93 -3.04
CA GLY A 176 -0.45 -16.20 -3.88
C GLY A 176 0.53 -17.10 -4.63
N GLU A 177 0.06 -18.27 -5.09
CA GLU A 177 0.89 -19.35 -5.61
C GLU A 177 1.38 -19.12 -7.05
N ARG A 178 0.66 -18.35 -7.89
CA ARG A 178 1.01 -18.11 -9.31
C ARG A 178 2.20 -17.18 -9.52
N GLY A 179 2.59 -16.42 -8.49
CA GLY A 179 3.66 -15.42 -8.60
C GLY A 179 5.01 -15.99 -9.04
N LYS A 180 5.93 -15.09 -9.42
CA LYS A 180 7.24 -15.46 -10.00
C LYS A 180 7.99 -16.49 -9.15
N PHE A 181 8.54 -17.46 -9.86
CA PHE A 181 9.32 -18.60 -9.37
C PHE A 181 10.56 -18.20 -8.57
N LYS A 182 10.63 -18.62 -7.29
CA LYS A 182 11.79 -18.38 -6.41
C LYS A 182 12.58 -19.62 -6.00
N TYR A 183 12.06 -20.83 -6.22
CA TYR A 183 12.62 -22.09 -5.70
C TYR A 183 13.00 -23.09 -6.81
N ARG A 184 13.35 -22.58 -8.00
CA ARG A 184 13.70 -23.41 -9.16
C ARG A 184 14.95 -24.26 -8.94
N GLU A 185 15.79 -23.83 -8.01
CA GLU A 185 16.99 -24.53 -7.56
C GLU A 185 16.70 -25.67 -6.59
N LEU A 186 15.50 -25.72 -6.00
CA LEU A 186 15.11 -26.74 -5.01
C LEU A 186 14.19 -27.79 -5.61
N TYR A 187 13.29 -27.39 -6.51
CA TYR A 187 12.30 -28.26 -7.14
C TYR A 187 12.42 -28.13 -8.65
N THR A 188 12.49 -29.25 -9.37
CA THR A 188 12.54 -29.23 -10.84
C THR A 188 11.16 -29.26 -11.48
N ASP A 189 10.18 -29.85 -10.79
CA ASP A 189 8.79 -29.86 -11.24
C ASP A 189 8.12 -28.50 -10.99
N VAL A 190 7.45 -27.97 -12.02
CA VAL A 190 6.87 -26.63 -12.01
C VAL A 190 5.62 -26.56 -11.13
N GLN A 191 4.80 -27.61 -11.14
CA GLN A 191 3.59 -27.69 -10.31
C GLN A 191 3.96 -27.76 -8.83
N GLU A 192 4.96 -28.58 -8.47
CA GLU A 192 5.49 -28.67 -7.11
C GLU A 192 6.10 -27.33 -6.64
N GLN A 193 6.79 -26.59 -7.51
CA GLN A 193 7.29 -25.24 -7.17
C GLN A 193 6.16 -24.29 -6.76
N HIS A 194 5.07 -24.25 -7.55
CA HIS A 194 3.92 -23.40 -7.25
C HIS A 194 3.23 -23.86 -5.96
N LEU A 195 3.09 -25.17 -5.76
CA LEU A 195 2.52 -25.71 -4.52
C LEU A 195 3.35 -25.27 -3.31
N LYS A 196 4.67 -25.45 -3.35
CA LYS A 196 5.56 -25.09 -2.24
C LYS A 196 5.59 -23.58 -1.99
N LYS A 197 5.47 -22.76 -3.04
CA LYS A 197 5.30 -21.30 -2.90
C LYS A 197 4.00 -20.99 -2.15
N GLY A 198 2.87 -21.57 -2.57
CA GLY A 198 1.58 -21.38 -1.91
C GLY A 198 1.58 -21.85 -0.45
N GLU A 199 2.17 -23.01 -0.16
CA GLU A 199 2.31 -23.53 1.21
C GLU A 199 3.13 -22.58 2.11
N ILE A 200 4.32 -22.15 1.65
CA ILE A 200 5.18 -21.23 2.42
C ILE A 200 4.49 -19.88 2.63
N ARG A 201 3.86 -19.32 1.59
CA ARG A 201 3.15 -18.04 1.70
C ARG A 201 1.92 -18.16 2.60
N THR A 202 1.21 -19.29 2.58
CA THR A 202 0.13 -19.56 3.54
C THR A 202 0.65 -19.58 4.97
N TRP A 203 1.78 -20.26 5.22
CA TRP A 203 2.44 -20.20 6.52
C TRP A 203 2.83 -18.77 6.92
N ASN A 204 3.33 -17.96 5.98
CA ASN A 204 3.64 -16.57 6.26
C ASN A 204 2.39 -15.77 6.65
N ALA A 205 1.29 -15.86 5.89
CA ALA A 205 0.02 -15.21 6.21
C ALA A 205 -0.51 -15.59 7.61
N LEU A 206 -0.37 -16.86 7.99
CA LEU A 206 -0.88 -17.36 9.28
C LEU A 206 0.01 -17.03 10.48
N THR A 207 1.31 -16.81 10.27
CA THR A 207 2.29 -16.73 11.37
C THR A 207 2.91 -15.34 11.55
N VAL A 208 3.05 -14.54 10.49
CA VAL A 208 3.63 -13.20 10.60
C VAL A 208 2.78 -12.24 11.44
N PRO A 209 1.43 -12.23 11.35
CA PRO A 209 0.60 -11.41 12.24
C PRO A 209 0.84 -11.70 13.73
N LEU A 210 1.23 -12.93 14.08
CA LEU A 210 1.54 -13.32 15.47
C LEU A 210 2.75 -12.56 16.02
N MET A 211 3.69 -12.14 15.16
CA MET A 211 4.83 -11.31 15.57
C MET A 211 4.40 -9.94 16.09
N ALA A 212 3.24 -9.45 15.64
CA ALA A 212 2.62 -8.23 16.15
C ALA A 212 1.73 -8.48 17.38
N GLY A 213 1.55 -9.74 17.79
CA GLY A 213 0.70 -10.14 18.90
C GLY A 213 -0.76 -10.41 18.51
N VAL A 214 -1.07 -10.54 17.21
CA VAL A 214 -2.42 -10.94 16.77
C VAL A 214 -2.69 -12.37 17.26
N PRO A 215 -3.82 -12.65 17.93
CA PRO A 215 -4.14 -13.99 18.39
C PRO A 215 -4.28 -14.99 17.23
N THR A 216 -3.89 -16.25 17.44
CA THR A 216 -3.93 -17.28 16.38
C THR A 216 -5.36 -17.60 15.93
N GLU A 217 -6.35 -17.40 16.80
CA GLU A 217 -7.77 -17.51 16.49
C GLU A 217 -8.26 -16.42 15.51
N ASN A 218 -7.51 -15.32 15.40
CA ASN A 218 -7.85 -14.14 14.61
C ASN A 218 -7.05 -14.05 13.30
N VAL A 219 -6.49 -15.15 12.82
CA VAL A 219 -5.81 -15.21 11.52
C VAL A 219 -6.40 -16.35 10.70
N LEU A 220 -6.79 -16.06 9.46
CA LEU A 220 -7.53 -17.01 8.62
C LEU A 220 -7.12 -16.92 7.14
N MET A 221 -6.85 -18.07 6.53
CA MET A 221 -6.67 -18.26 5.09
C MET A 221 -7.94 -18.85 4.47
N LEU A 222 -8.58 -18.15 3.53
CA LEU A 222 -9.73 -18.67 2.80
C LEU A 222 -9.36 -19.74 1.75
N GLY A 223 -8.11 -19.72 1.27
CA GLY A 223 -7.55 -20.77 0.42
C GLY A 223 -7.93 -20.71 -1.06
N TYR A 224 -8.49 -19.59 -1.53
CA TYR A 224 -8.73 -19.37 -2.95
C TYR A 224 -7.42 -19.24 -3.73
N PHE A 225 -7.51 -19.25 -5.06
CA PHE A 225 -6.34 -19.24 -5.94
C PHE A 225 -6.04 -17.83 -6.45
N ASN A 226 -4.76 -17.53 -6.64
CA ASN A 226 -4.30 -16.23 -7.09
C ASN A 226 -4.83 -15.91 -8.50
N GLU A 227 -5.11 -14.64 -8.80
CA GLU A 227 -5.60 -14.14 -10.09
C GLU A 227 -6.85 -14.92 -10.58
N MET A 228 -7.85 -15.08 -9.72
CA MET A 228 -9.11 -15.77 -10.02
C MET A 228 -10.36 -15.03 -9.51
N LEU A 229 -10.23 -13.99 -8.67
CA LEU A 229 -11.40 -13.38 -8.04
C LEU A 229 -12.31 -12.64 -9.03
N ASP A 230 -11.75 -12.10 -10.12
CA ASP A 230 -12.52 -11.45 -11.19
C ASP A 230 -13.30 -12.47 -12.01
N ASP A 231 -12.67 -13.59 -12.35
CA ASP A 231 -13.28 -14.71 -13.06
C ASP A 231 -14.43 -15.31 -12.22
N MET A 232 -14.18 -15.54 -10.92
CA MET A 232 -15.22 -15.95 -9.96
C MET A 232 -16.39 -14.96 -9.95
N TYR A 233 -16.12 -13.65 -9.91
CA TYR A 233 -17.17 -12.64 -9.94
C TYR A 233 -18.02 -12.67 -11.22
N ARG A 234 -17.38 -12.92 -12.38
CA ARG A 234 -18.06 -12.96 -13.69
C ARG A 234 -18.90 -14.22 -13.89
N GLU A 235 -18.49 -15.35 -13.33
CA GLU A 235 -19.22 -16.62 -13.37
C GLU A 235 -19.44 -17.18 -11.94
N PRO A 236 -20.38 -16.63 -11.14
CA PRO A 236 -20.45 -16.86 -9.69
C PRO A 236 -20.67 -18.29 -9.20
N GLU A 237 -21.24 -19.14 -10.06
CA GLU A 237 -21.54 -20.55 -9.77
C GLU A 237 -20.44 -21.51 -10.25
N LYS A 238 -19.49 -21.02 -11.06
CA LYS A 238 -18.43 -21.85 -11.64
C LYS A 238 -17.22 -21.88 -10.72
N ASN A 239 -16.62 -23.06 -10.58
CA ASN A 239 -15.37 -23.21 -9.86
C ASN A 239 -14.17 -22.75 -10.69
N PHE A 240 -13.29 -21.99 -10.06
CA PHE A 240 -12.04 -21.53 -10.63
C PHE A 240 -10.86 -22.03 -9.79
N GLY A 241 -10.15 -23.03 -10.34
CA GLY A 241 -8.95 -23.60 -9.75
C GLY A 241 -7.66 -22.97 -10.26
N SER A 242 -6.53 -23.35 -9.67
CA SER A 242 -5.21 -22.90 -10.12
C SER A 242 -4.74 -23.69 -11.35
N ASP A 243 -4.48 -23.00 -12.46
CA ASP A 243 -3.90 -23.59 -13.68
C ASP A 243 -2.50 -24.17 -13.43
N LYS A 244 -1.78 -23.63 -12.44
CA LYS A 244 -0.45 -24.11 -12.03
C LYS A 244 -0.50 -25.38 -11.22
N LEU A 245 -1.56 -25.57 -10.44
CA LEU A 245 -1.73 -26.73 -9.57
C LEU A 245 -2.67 -27.79 -10.16
N ASN A 246 -3.39 -27.47 -11.23
CA ASN A 246 -4.40 -28.35 -11.84
C ASN A 246 -5.41 -28.88 -10.80
N THR A 247 -5.87 -27.99 -9.93
CA THR A 247 -6.85 -28.29 -8.89
C THR A 247 -7.66 -27.03 -8.54
N ASP A 248 -8.93 -27.24 -8.20
CA ASP A 248 -9.85 -26.28 -7.60
C ASP A 248 -10.12 -26.58 -6.12
N ASP A 249 -9.37 -27.52 -5.52
CA ASP A 249 -9.50 -27.89 -4.12
C ASP A 249 -8.89 -26.83 -3.19
N VAL A 250 -9.74 -25.94 -2.70
CA VAL A 250 -9.41 -24.89 -1.72
C VAL A 250 -8.87 -25.44 -0.39
N GLU A 251 -9.10 -26.72 -0.06
CA GLU A 251 -8.60 -27.34 1.17
C GLU A 251 -7.08 -27.48 1.19
N ILE A 252 -6.42 -27.45 0.02
CA ILE A 252 -4.97 -27.54 -0.11
C ILE A 252 -4.24 -26.47 0.72
N PHE A 253 -4.85 -25.30 0.88
CA PHE A 253 -4.34 -24.19 1.69
C PHE A 253 -5.13 -23.99 2.99
N ARG A 254 -6.44 -24.27 3.03
CA ARG A 254 -7.24 -24.15 4.28
C ARG A 254 -6.77 -25.10 5.38
N LYS A 255 -6.19 -26.25 5.03
CA LYS A 255 -5.68 -27.25 5.98
C LYS A 255 -4.67 -26.70 7.01
N PHE A 256 -4.04 -25.57 6.73
CA PHE A 256 -3.07 -24.93 7.63
C PHE A 256 -3.71 -24.02 8.69
N ASN A 257 -5.01 -23.71 8.58
CA ASN A 257 -5.69 -22.81 9.50
C ASN A 257 -5.71 -23.35 10.94
N PHE A 258 -5.36 -22.50 11.90
CA PHE A 258 -5.49 -22.78 13.33
C PHE A 258 -6.81 -22.27 13.92
N SER A 259 -7.36 -21.18 13.34
CA SER A 259 -8.60 -20.57 13.82
C SER A 259 -9.76 -21.55 13.78
N SER A 260 -10.62 -21.50 14.80
CA SER A 260 -11.85 -22.29 14.83
C SER A 260 -12.80 -21.95 13.69
N LEU A 261 -12.75 -20.71 13.16
CA LEU A 261 -13.50 -20.31 11.97
C LEU A 261 -13.05 -21.06 10.71
N GLY A 262 -11.78 -21.49 10.65
CA GLY A 262 -11.28 -22.33 9.55
C GLY A 262 -12.04 -23.65 9.41
N LYS A 263 -12.52 -24.22 10.52
CA LYS A 263 -13.35 -25.44 10.51
C LYS A 263 -14.79 -25.21 10.08
N LYS A 264 -15.24 -23.94 10.09
CA LYS A 264 -16.58 -23.54 9.62
C LYS A 264 -16.57 -23.14 8.14
N LEU A 265 -15.40 -22.97 7.52
CA LEU A 265 -15.29 -22.72 6.08
C LEU A 265 -15.86 -23.92 5.32
N ALA A 266 -16.61 -23.64 4.27
CA ALA A 266 -17.25 -24.65 3.44
C ALA A 266 -17.30 -24.20 1.98
N GLY A 267 -17.74 -25.10 1.10
CA GLY A 267 -17.92 -24.82 -0.31
C GLY A 267 -16.63 -24.87 -1.13
N GLU A 268 -16.79 -24.61 -2.42
CA GLU A 268 -15.80 -24.81 -3.48
C GLU A 268 -15.17 -23.47 -3.91
N ALA A 269 -14.32 -23.50 -4.95
CA ALA A 269 -13.60 -22.33 -5.47
C ALA A 269 -14.47 -21.43 -6.36
N ASN A 270 -15.66 -21.03 -5.89
CA ASN A 270 -16.58 -20.14 -6.62
C ASN A 270 -16.98 -18.91 -5.77
N TRP A 271 -17.54 -17.90 -6.43
CA TRP A 271 -17.89 -16.63 -5.80
C TRP A 271 -18.98 -16.78 -4.73
N ASN A 272 -20.02 -17.56 -5.02
CA ASN A 272 -21.16 -17.70 -4.12
C ASN A 272 -20.73 -18.29 -2.77
N ASP A 273 -19.93 -19.35 -2.79
CA ASP A 273 -19.39 -19.97 -1.58
C ASP A 273 -18.43 -19.05 -0.84
N MET A 274 -17.63 -18.24 -1.56
CA MET A 274 -16.81 -17.19 -0.96
C MET A 274 -17.66 -16.17 -0.21
N ILE A 275 -18.74 -15.66 -0.83
CA ILE A 275 -19.65 -14.71 -0.19
C ILE A 275 -20.29 -15.34 1.07
N GLN A 276 -20.70 -16.62 1.05
CA GLN A 276 -21.22 -17.27 2.26
C GLN A 276 -20.17 -17.35 3.38
N ASN A 277 -18.93 -17.71 3.06
CA ASN A 277 -17.83 -17.72 4.04
C ASN A 277 -17.56 -16.32 4.61
N LEU A 278 -17.54 -15.28 3.77
CA LEU A 278 -17.38 -13.89 4.21
C LEU A 278 -18.52 -13.45 5.12
N LYS A 279 -19.77 -13.79 4.80
CA LYS A 279 -20.93 -13.47 5.64
C LYS A 279 -20.84 -14.15 7.00
N MET A 280 -20.39 -15.41 7.04
CA MET A 280 -20.14 -16.12 8.29
C MET A 280 -19.09 -15.39 9.14
N ILE A 281 -17.95 -15.03 8.55
CA ILE A 281 -16.86 -14.32 9.24
C ILE A 281 -17.32 -12.95 9.76
N LEU A 282 -18.00 -12.15 8.93
CA LEU A 282 -18.51 -10.83 9.31
C LEU A 282 -19.54 -10.91 10.44
N THR A 283 -20.39 -11.94 10.44
CA THR A 283 -21.39 -12.16 11.48
C THR A 283 -20.77 -12.58 12.81
N GLU A 284 -19.74 -13.43 12.77
CA GLU A 284 -19.07 -13.93 13.98
C GLU A 284 -18.13 -12.88 14.59
N PHE A 285 -17.34 -12.19 13.75
CA PHE A 285 -16.37 -11.20 14.21
C PHE A 285 -17.02 -9.85 14.53
N GLN A 286 -17.98 -9.39 13.70
CA GLN A 286 -18.64 -8.09 13.79
C GLN A 286 -17.66 -6.90 13.80
N PRO A 287 -16.92 -6.65 12.71
CA PRO A 287 -15.93 -5.57 12.66
C PRO A 287 -16.58 -4.18 12.69
N ASP A 288 -16.02 -3.26 13.48
CA ASP A 288 -16.33 -1.83 13.41
C ASP A 288 -15.57 -1.15 12.24
N VAL A 289 -14.39 -1.68 11.93
CA VAL A 289 -13.48 -1.15 10.92
C VAL A 289 -12.99 -2.29 10.04
N ILE A 290 -13.05 -2.10 8.72
CA ILE A 290 -12.46 -3.02 7.76
C ILE A 290 -11.37 -2.30 6.97
N ILE A 291 -10.14 -2.81 7.06
CA ILE A 291 -9.00 -2.35 6.28
C ILE A 291 -8.90 -3.23 5.03
N THR A 292 -9.07 -2.67 3.84
CA THR A 292 -9.16 -3.44 2.57
C THR A 292 -8.56 -2.65 1.41
N PRO A 293 -8.13 -3.26 0.29
CA PRO A 293 -7.58 -2.51 -0.83
C PRO A 293 -8.60 -1.53 -1.44
N HIS A 294 -8.12 -0.41 -1.97
CA HIS A 294 -8.96 0.54 -2.69
C HIS A 294 -9.34 -0.03 -4.07
N PRO A 295 -10.64 -0.22 -4.38
CA PRO A 295 -11.07 -0.98 -5.57
C PRO A 295 -10.90 -0.25 -6.92
N PHE A 296 -10.58 1.05 -6.91
CA PHE A 296 -10.30 1.84 -8.11
C PHE A 296 -8.82 2.13 -8.27
N ILE A 297 -8.14 2.42 -7.15
CA ILE A 297 -6.77 2.89 -7.18
C ILE A 297 -5.78 1.73 -7.21
N ASP A 298 -6.08 0.63 -6.53
CA ASP A 298 -5.26 -0.56 -6.61
C ASP A 298 -5.50 -1.26 -7.96
N SER A 299 -4.43 -1.54 -8.70
CA SER A 299 -4.48 -2.05 -10.07
C SER A 299 -4.53 -3.57 -10.15
N HIS A 300 -4.42 -4.28 -9.02
CA HIS A 300 -4.48 -5.75 -9.03
C HIS A 300 -5.94 -6.22 -8.93
N GLU A 301 -6.39 -7.08 -9.84
CA GLU A 301 -7.79 -7.53 -9.88
C GLU A 301 -8.23 -8.24 -8.59
N ASP A 302 -7.44 -9.18 -8.07
CA ASP A 302 -7.74 -9.77 -6.74
C ASP A 302 -7.92 -8.72 -5.63
N HIS A 303 -7.17 -7.60 -5.65
CA HIS A 303 -7.34 -6.55 -4.65
C HIS A 303 -8.69 -5.85 -4.79
N GLN A 304 -9.08 -5.57 -6.03
CA GLN A 304 -10.34 -4.92 -6.35
C GLN A 304 -11.52 -5.82 -5.97
N TYR A 305 -11.49 -7.09 -6.41
CA TYR A 305 -12.58 -8.04 -6.19
C TYR A 305 -12.65 -8.56 -4.75
N ALA A 306 -11.55 -8.59 -4.00
CA ALA A 306 -11.61 -8.81 -2.55
C ALA A 306 -12.45 -7.73 -1.87
N THR A 307 -12.22 -6.45 -2.16
CA THR A 307 -13.05 -5.37 -1.61
C THR A 307 -14.50 -5.44 -2.10
N ILE A 308 -14.73 -5.71 -3.39
CA ILE A 308 -16.09 -5.88 -3.92
C ILE A 308 -16.84 -6.99 -3.19
N SER A 309 -16.19 -8.13 -2.93
CA SER A 309 -16.79 -9.26 -2.21
C SER A 309 -17.18 -8.90 -0.77
N ILE A 310 -16.34 -8.13 -0.07
CA ILE A 310 -16.63 -7.62 1.28
C ILE A 310 -17.83 -6.69 1.25
N ILE A 311 -17.89 -5.75 0.30
CA ILE A 311 -19.03 -4.83 0.16
C ILE A 311 -20.31 -5.60 -0.16
N GLN A 312 -20.25 -6.62 -1.03
CA GLN A 312 -21.40 -7.47 -1.31
C GLN A 312 -21.87 -8.20 -0.03
N ALA A 313 -20.96 -8.83 0.71
CA ALA A 313 -21.30 -9.54 1.94
C ALA A 313 -21.90 -8.60 3.00
N LEU A 314 -21.37 -7.38 3.17
CA LEU A 314 -21.95 -6.35 4.04
C LEU A 314 -23.38 -5.99 3.63
N LYS A 315 -23.62 -5.78 2.33
CA LYS A 315 -24.95 -5.46 1.78
C LYS A 315 -25.94 -6.60 1.98
N GLU A 316 -25.54 -7.84 1.75
CA GLU A 316 -26.39 -9.02 1.97
C GLU A 316 -26.72 -9.26 3.45
N LEU A 317 -25.83 -8.85 4.36
CA LEU A 317 -26.08 -8.86 5.81
C LEU A 317 -26.79 -7.60 6.30
N ASN A 318 -26.99 -6.60 5.44
CA ASN A 318 -27.57 -5.30 5.78
C ASN A 318 -26.84 -4.61 6.95
N LEU A 319 -25.51 -4.61 6.93
CA LEU A 319 -24.65 -3.95 7.91
C LEU A 319 -24.33 -2.51 7.47
N HIS A 320 -24.73 -1.54 8.29
CA HIS A 320 -24.67 -0.10 8.00
C HIS A 320 -23.67 0.66 8.88
N ASP A 321 -23.38 0.13 10.06
CA ASP A 321 -22.48 0.75 11.03
C ASP A 321 -21.05 0.25 10.83
N GLY A 322 -20.14 1.17 10.47
CA GLY A 322 -18.72 0.88 10.36
C GLY A 322 -18.00 1.75 9.33
N LYS A 323 -16.68 1.54 9.23
CA LYS A 323 -15.81 2.27 8.28
C LYS A 323 -14.92 1.33 7.48
N LEU A 324 -14.79 1.62 6.18
CA LEU A 324 -13.71 1.11 5.35
C LEU A 324 -12.50 2.03 5.43
N LEU A 325 -11.33 1.44 5.67
CA LEU A 325 -10.02 2.09 5.52
C LEU A 325 -9.32 1.47 4.32
N LEU A 326 -9.34 2.20 3.21
CA LEU A 326 -8.90 1.73 1.90
C LEU A 326 -7.40 2.00 1.69
N TYR A 327 -6.60 0.95 1.57
CA TYR A 327 -5.17 1.05 1.28
C TYR A 327 -4.85 0.86 -0.21
N THR A 328 -3.61 1.09 -0.62
CA THR A 328 -3.16 0.80 -1.98
C THR A 328 -1.76 0.20 -1.96
N ASN A 329 -1.67 -1.08 -2.29
CA ASN A 329 -0.39 -1.78 -2.42
C ASN A 329 0.10 -1.70 -3.87
N HIS A 330 -0.80 -1.81 -4.86
CA HIS A 330 -0.44 -1.73 -6.28
C HIS A 330 -1.09 -0.51 -6.94
N TYR A 331 -0.49 0.68 -6.82
CA TYR A 331 -1.09 1.90 -7.38
C TYR A 331 -1.23 1.86 -8.93
N THR A 332 -0.16 1.50 -9.65
CA THR A 332 -0.24 1.11 -11.07
C THR A 332 0.86 0.09 -11.38
N GLU A 333 0.66 -0.78 -12.37
CA GLU A 333 1.63 -1.83 -12.75
C GLU A 333 3.04 -1.30 -13.09
N LYS A 334 3.17 -0.02 -13.44
CA LYS A 334 4.41 0.59 -13.95
C LYS A 334 5.15 1.46 -12.92
N GLU A 335 4.65 1.62 -11.70
CA GLU A 335 5.01 2.78 -10.87
C GLU A 335 5.94 2.52 -9.67
N PHE A 336 6.66 3.59 -9.32
CA PHE A 336 7.52 3.77 -8.14
C PHE A 336 6.78 4.46 -6.97
N TYR A 337 5.50 4.13 -6.75
CA TYR A 337 4.72 4.64 -5.62
C TYR A 337 4.74 3.59 -4.51
N PRO A 338 4.96 3.94 -3.25
CA PRO A 338 5.23 5.28 -2.75
C PRO A 338 6.66 5.75 -2.97
N LEU A 339 6.80 7.05 -3.17
CA LEU A 339 8.09 7.69 -3.42
C LEU A 339 8.94 7.79 -2.15
N GLY A 340 10.24 7.60 -2.32
CA GLY A 340 11.22 7.88 -1.28
C GLY A 340 11.86 6.64 -0.67
N LYS A 341 12.62 6.88 0.40
CA LYS A 341 13.40 5.87 1.11
C LYS A 341 12.70 5.45 2.40
N ILE A 342 13.13 4.32 2.95
CA ILE A 342 12.76 3.86 4.29
C ILE A 342 12.69 5.01 5.31
N GLY A 343 11.62 5.03 6.10
CA GLY A 343 11.33 6.05 7.12
C GLY A 343 10.81 7.39 6.60
N ALA A 344 10.67 7.55 5.28
CA ALA A 344 10.00 8.72 4.70
C ALA A 344 8.50 8.75 5.02
N ILE A 345 7.87 9.89 4.76
CA ILE A 345 6.42 10.06 4.81
C ILE A 345 5.79 9.38 3.59
N MET A 346 4.72 8.62 3.81
CA MET A 346 3.86 8.07 2.76
C MET A 346 3.04 9.23 2.16
N PRO A 347 3.27 9.60 0.88
CA PRO A 347 2.53 10.66 0.22
C PRO A 347 1.16 10.15 -0.26
N LEU A 348 0.26 11.07 -0.60
CA LEU A 348 -0.90 10.73 -1.41
C LEU A 348 -0.46 10.21 -2.79
N PRO A 349 -1.22 9.28 -3.38
CA PRO A 349 -1.01 8.90 -4.78
C PRO A 349 -1.25 10.10 -5.71
N PHE A 350 -0.38 10.27 -6.70
CA PHE A 350 -0.52 11.36 -7.66
C PHE A 350 -1.66 11.09 -8.65
N LYS A 351 -2.66 11.97 -8.68
CA LYS A 351 -3.68 12.02 -9.75
C LYS A 351 -3.72 13.41 -10.38
N SER A 352 -3.90 13.45 -11.70
CA SER A 352 -4.14 14.70 -12.45
C SER A 352 -5.60 15.14 -12.45
N GLU A 353 -6.49 14.24 -12.02
CA GLU A 353 -7.94 14.42 -11.94
C GLU A 353 -8.41 14.08 -10.52
N ALA A 354 -9.37 14.84 -10.01
CA ALA A 354 -9.91 14.66 -8.66
C ALA A 354 -11.00 13.57 -8.64
N ASN A 355 -10.64 12.33 -8.97
CA ASN A 355 -11.58 11.21 -9.15
C ASN A 355 -11.48 10.11 -8.08
N ILE A 356 -10.63 10.29 -7.07
CA ILE A 356 -10.60 9.37 -5.93
C ILE A 356 -11.77 9.71 -5.00
N TYR A 357 -12.76 8.80 -4.94
CA TYR A 357 -13.87 8.92 -4.00
C TYR A 357 -13.43 8.54 -2.58
N CYS A 358 -13.60 9.45 -1.63
CA CYS A 358 -13.47 9.20 -0.20
C CYS A 358 -14.23 10.28 0.59
N SER A 359 -14.70 9.93 1.79
CA SER A 359 -15.30 10.92 2.71
C SER A 359 -14.25 11.57 3.62
N SER A 360 -13.15 10.87 3.88
CA SER A 360 -12.01 11.37 4.65
C SER A 360 -10.71 10.68 4.23
N VAL A 361 -9.58 11.17 4.72
CA VAL A 361 -8.27 10.53 4.58
C VAL A 361 -7.68 10.36 5.95
N PHE A 362 -7.08 9.20 6.20
CA PHE A 362 -6.44 8.87 7.47
C PHE A 362 -4.97 8.50 7.27
N SER A 363 -4.09 9.25 7.94
CA SER A 363 -2.65 9.00 7.96
C SER A 363 -2.24 8.55 9.36
N PHE A 364 -2.21 7.24 9.59
CA PHE A 364 -1.82 6.64 10.86
C PHE A 364 -0.31 6.81 11.12
N PRO A 365 0.13 7.43 12.22
CA PRO A 365 1.55 7.61 12.50
C PRO A 365 2.22 6.28 12.90
N VAL A 366 3.40 6.00 12.36
CA VAL A 366 4.17 4.79 12.68
C VAL A 366 5.50 5.19 13.32
N SER A 367 5.69 4.79 14.57
CA SER A 367 6.89 5.06 15.35
C SER A 367 8.13 4.36 14.78
N GLU A 368 9.33 4.81 15.16
CA GLU A 368 10.56 4.11 14.74
C GLU A 368 10.63 2.67 15.25
N LYS A 369 10.03 2.37 16.41
CA LYS A 369 9.96 1.00 16.92
C LYS A 369 9.10 0.15 15.99
N GLU A 370 7.89 0.59 15.68
CA GLU A 370 6.97 -0.14 14.78
C GLU A 370 7.53 -0.28 13.36
N GLN A 371 8.27 0.72 12.86
CA GLN A 371 8.99 0.59 11.60
C GLN A 371 10.03 -0.52 11.64
N LYS A 372 10.76 -0.69 12.75
CA LYS A 372 11.72 -1.79 12.93
C LYS A 372 11.01 -3.14 13.04
N ASP A 373 9.91 -3.20 13.79
CA ASP A 373 9.09 -4.40 13.92
C ASP A 373 8.50 -4.80 12.54
N LYS A 374 8.06 -3.82 11.74
CA LYS A 374 7.59 -4.01 10.35
C LYS A 374 8.68 -4.54 9.43
N ILE A 375 9.94 -4.12 9.60
CA ILE A 375 11.08 -4.69 8.86
C ILE A 375 11.22 -6.18 9.19
N LEU A 376 11.09 -6.59 10.46
CA LEU A 376 11.17 -8.00 10.84
C LEU A 376 9.99 -8.81 10.30
N ALA A 377 8.78 -8.23 10.27
CA ALA A 377 7.63 -8.85 9.63
C ALA A 377 7.82 -9.04 8.13
N PHE A 378 8.37 -8.03 7.44
CA PHE A 378 8.73 -8.15 6.02
C PHE A 378 9.83 -9.18 5.80
N ASP A 379 10.82 -9.26 6.69
CA ASP A 379 11.84 -10.31 6.62
C ASP A 379 11.20 -11.68 6.83
N ALA A 380 10.21 -11.83 7.71
CA ALA A 380 9.50 -13.09 7.90
C ALA A 380 8.71 -13.56 6.65
N MET A 381 8.38 -12.66 5.73
CA MET A 381 7.79 -12.99 4.43
C MET A 381 8.84 -13.57 3.48
N ASN A 382 8.81 -14.89 3.26
CA ASN A 382 9.78 -15.56 2.41
C ASN A 382 9.79 -15.02 0.96
N ASP A 383 8.65 -14.56 0.45
CA ASP A 383 8.55 -13.98 -0.90
C ASP A 383 9.06 -12.53 -0.98
N LEU A 384 9.46 -11.91 0.13
CA LEU A 384 10.17 -10.63 0.13
C LEU A 384 11.70 -10.81 0.28
N ARG A 385 12.16 -11.96 0.79
CA ARG A 385 13.58 -12.29 0.89
C ARG A 385 14.26 -12.49 -0.48
N PRO A 386 15.59 -12.28 -0.58
CA PRO A 386 16.37 -12.84 -1.67
C PRO A 386 16.13 -14.35 -1.79
N ASN A 387 16.06 -14.89 -3.01
CA ASN A 387 15.99 -16.34 -3.22
C ASN A 387 17.29 -17.02 -2.76
N THR A 388 17.33 -18.35 -2.68
CA THR A 388 18.53 -19.05 -2.14
C THR A 388 19.67 -19.17 -3.17
N GLU A 389 19.51 -18.59 -4.36
CA GLU A 389 20.51 -18.60 -5.42
C GLU A 389 21.78 -17.82 -5.07
N TYR A 390 21.74 -16.93 -4.06
CA TYR A 390 22.94 -16.22 -3.56
C TYR A 390 24.07 -17.16 -3.11
N ARG A 391 23.76 -18.43 -2.85
CA ARG A 391 24.75 -19.49 -2.54
C ARG A 391 25.67 -19.80 -3.72
N PHE A 392 25.26 -19.45 -4.94
CA PHE A 392 26.07 -19.62 -6.14
C PHE A 392 26.78 -18.29 -6.49
N ALA A 393 28.11 -18.32 -6.54
CA ALA A 393 28.93 -17.11 -6.76
C ALA A 393 28.49 -16.30 -7.99
N HIS A 394 28.21 -16.96 -9.12
CA HIS A 394 27.79 -16.28 -10.35
C HIS A 394 26.44 -15.53 -10.20
N ARG A 395 25.50 -16.09 -9.43
CA ARG A 395 24.21 -15.45 -9.10
C ARG A 395 24.41 -14.29 -8.15
N LEU A 396 25.24 -14.47 -7.11
CA LEU A 396 25.60 -13.39 -6.19
C LEU A 396 26.18 -12.17 -6.93
N PHE A 397 27.10 -12.38 -7.88
CA PHE A 397 27.64 -11.29 -8.69
C PHE A 397 26.60 -10.66 -9.62
N ALA A 398 25.76 -11.48 -10.29
CA ALA A 398 24.70 -10.99 -11.16
C ALA A 398 23.65 -10.16 -10.40
N ASP A 399 23.25 -10.60 -9.22
CA ASP A 399 22.33 -9.89 -8.33
C ASP A 399 22.96 -8.61 -7.79
N GLY A 400 24.24 -8.67 -7.38
CA GLY A 400 25.00 -7.49 -6.97
C GLY A 400 25.08 -6.43 -8.07
N PHE A 401 25.36 -6.83 -9.31
CA PHE A 401 25.37 -5.93 -10.46
C PHE A 401 23.98 -5.36 -10.74
N THR A 402 22.94 -6.19 -10.72
CA THR A 402 21.55 -5.78 -10.95
C THR A 402 21.10 -4.75 -9.92
N ARG A 403 21.32 -5.02 -8.63
CA ARG A 403 21.01 -4.11 -7.52
C ARG A 403 21.83 -2.82 -7.60
N GLY A 404 23.12 -2.91 -7.92
CA GLY A 404 23.99 -1.75 -8.11
C GLY A 404 23.48 -0.83 -9.23
N ARG A 405 23.06 -1.42 -10.36
CA ARG A 405 22.45 -0.71 -11.48
C ARG A 405 21.12 -0.08 -11.09
N GLU A 406 20.26 -0.78 -10.37
CA GLU A 406 18.97 -0.26 -9.92
C GLU A 406 19.13 0.93 -8.97
N LYS A 407 20.07 0.83 -8.04
CA LYS A 407 20.46 1.90 -7.12
C LYS A 407 20.98 3.14 -7.84
N LEU A 408 21.91 2.94 -8.79
CA LEU A 408 22.47 4.02 -9.61
C LEU A 408 21.37 4.76 -10.39
N LEU A 409 20.44 3.99 -10.95
CA LEU A 409 19.35 4.52 -11.77
C LEU A 409 18.15 5.01 -10.94
N SER A 410 18.17 4.80 -9.62
CA SER A 410 17.09 5.14 -8.69
C SER A 410 15.75 4.51 -9.10
N ILE A 411 15.82 3.26 -9.55
CA ILE A 411 14.68 2.43 -9.98
C ILE A 411 14.54 1.19 -9.11
N GLU A 412 14.98 1.28 -7.85
CA GLU A 412 14.84 0.21 -6.88
C GLU A 412 13.35 -0.11 -6.70
N LYS A 413 12.97 -1.37 -6.88
CA LYS A 413 11.61 -1.89 -6.63
C LYS A 413 11.51 -2.60 -5.29
N ASP A 414 12.40 -2.28 -4.37
CA ASP A 414 12.52 -2.91 -3.06
C ASP A 414 11.33 -2.53 -2.16
N TYR A 415 10.58 -3.53 -1.71
CA TYR A 415 9.43 -3.35 -0.81
C TYR A 415 9.85 -2.73 0.52
N PHE A 416 11.03 -3.07 1.06
CA PHE A 416 11.52 -2.49 2.31
C PHE A 416 11.73 -0.98 2.19
N ASN A 417 12.39 -0.56 1.11
CA ASN A 417 12.55 0.86 0.81
C ASN A 417 11.23 1.59 0.53
N ARG A 418 10.17 0.89 0.11
CA ARG A 418 8.87 1.46 -0.27
C ARG A 418 7.86 1.54 0.87
N TYR A 419 7.71 0.50 1.69
CA TYR A 419 6.56 0.41 2.61
C TYR A 419 6.93 0.52 4.09
N ILE A 420 8.22 0.58 4.41
CA ILE A 420 8.66 1.03 5.73
C ILE A 420 8.64 2.56 5.74
N ARG A 421 7.58 3.12 6.31
CA ARG A 421 7.24 4.55 6.28
C ARG A 421 6.92 5.05 7.68
N SER A 422 7.02 6.37 7.86
CA SER A 422 6.65 7.07 9.10
C SER A 422 5.13 7.20 9.32
N ASN A 423 4.34 6.72 8.36
CA ASN A 423 2.89 6.64 8.45
C ASN A 423 2.34 5.59 7.48
N GLU A 424 1.14 5.09 7.78
CA GLU A 424 0.29 4.29 6.90
C GLU A 424 -0.90 5.15 6.46
N LEU A 425 -1.34 5.00 5.21
CA LEU A 425 -2.28 5.91 4.57
C LEU A 425 -3.51 5.15 4.10
N PHE A 426 -4.69 5.67 4.46
CA PHE A 426 -5.97 5.08 4.15
C PHE A 426 -6.95 6.14 3.63
N PHE A 427 -7.71 5.81 2.59
CA PHE A 427 -8.90 6.56 2.22
C PHE A 427 -10.10 6.01 3.01
N VAL A 428 -10.91 6.88 3.59
CA VAL A 428 -11.99 6.47 4.50
C VAL A 428 -13.34 6.57 3.77
N VAL A 429 -14.18 5.55 3.95
CA VAL A 429 -15.56 5.50 3.48
C VAL A 429 -16.43 4.90 4.57
N ASP A 430 -17.58 5.49 4.89
CA ASP A 430 -18.53 4.91 5.84
C ASP A 430 -19.34 3.79 5.17
N PHE A 431 -19.74 2.76 5.93
CA PHE A 431 -20.49 1.64 5.36
C PHE A 431 -21.78 2.09 4.65
N ASP A 432 -22.54 2.98 5.30
CA ASP A 432 -23.74 3.63 4.75
C ASP A 432 -23.56 4.24 3.36
N GLU A 433 -22.36 4.76 3.06
CA GLU A 433 -22.09 5.40 1.78
C GLU A 433 -22.12 4.39 0.63
N MET A 434 -21.81 3.13 0.88
CA MET A 434 -21.77 2.08 -0.12
C MET A 434 -23.16 1.59 -0.54
N TYR A 435 -24.20 1.92 0.24
CA TYR A 435 -25.60 1.65 -0.10
C TYR A 435 -26.19 2.72 -1.02
N GLN A 436 -25.55 3.88 -1.15
CA GLN A 436 -25.97 4.94 -2.05
C GLN A 436 -25.41 4.67 -3.45
N PRO A 437 -26.26 4.43 -4.48
CA PRO A 437 -25.78 3.97 -5.79
C PRO A 437 -24.71 4.86 -6.43
N GLU A 438 -24.85 6.19 -6.33
CA GLU A 438 -23.91 7.15 -6.91
C GLU A 438 -22.55 7.12 -6.21
N LYS A 439 -22.52 7.00 -4.88
CA LYS A 439 -21.29 6.94 -4.10
C LYS A 439 -20.58 5.60 -4.27
N TYR A 440 -21.35 4.51 -4.28
CA TYR A 440 -20.82 3.19 -4.59
C TYR A 440 -20.19 3.17 -5.98
N LYS A 441 -20.90 3.68 -6.99
CA LYS A 441 -20.39 3.81 -8.35
C LYS A 441 -19.09 4.62 -8.39
N ALA A 442 -19.03 5.77 -7.71
CA ALA A 442 -17.81 6.58 -7.63
C ALA A 442 -16.64 5.87 -6.93
N LEU A 443 -16.91 5.01 -5.94
CA LEU A 443 -15.89 4.21 -5.25
C LEU A 443 -15.25 3.16 -6.16
N ILE A 444 -16.05 2.55 -7.05
CA ILE A 444 -15.62 1.50 -7.98
C ILE A 444 -15.40 2.01 -9.41
N GLU A 445 -15.50 3.33 -9.65
CA GLU A 445 -15.49 3.93 -10.98
C GLU A 445 -14.16 3.67 -11.67
N GLY A 446 -14.14 2.87 -12.75
CA GLY A 446 -12.91 2.47 -13.46
C GLY A 446 -12.70 0.96 -13.54
N LEU A 447 -13.50 0.17 -12.81
CA LEU A 447 -13.65 -1.26 -13.01
C LEU A 447 -14.50 -1.50 -14.27
N SER A 448 -13.90 -2.08 -15.31
CA SER A 448 -14.54 -2.36 -16.61
C SER A 448 -14.98 -3.80 -16.76
#